data_AF-A0A819G1R4-F1
#
_entry.id   AF-A0A819G1R4-F1
#
_cell.length_a   1.000
_cell.length_b   1.000
_cell.length_c   1.000
_cell.angle_alpha   90.00
_cell.angle_beta   90.00
_cell.angle_gamma   90.00
#
_symmetry.space_group_name_H-M   'P 1'
#
loop_
_entity.id
_entity.type
_entity.pdbx_description
1 polymer ?
#
loop_
_entity_poly.entity_id
_entity_poly.type
_entity_poly.pdbx_seq_one_letter_code
_entity_poly.pdbx_strand_id
1 'polypeptide(L)'
;MIPLLRQRCPLFLRSTIIRIPPTTVYVSNTSNKNSYSLPRTLFNIIPKPFHPYVRLSRIDKPTGSWVIFLPGAWSIALAGTTLTNLSLIGLFGIGTILMRGAGCTINDLWDKEYDRRVERTKSRPIASGEITIRQGLIWAGVQLSLSFLILIQLNFPTIGIGICSLLPLIIYPIMKRYTNWPQFFLGITLNWSALMGFTAATGAVYPSVIIPLYFAGIAWTLHYDTIYAHQDKRDDLIIGVKSTALLLGENTKLWLRAFSIGMITHLITVGLSVDQTWPYYIGLMGVGYHLHRQIETVNLNDNQSCWNTFVSNRMTGLMIFVCILIGNFCK
;
A
#
# COMPACT_ATOMS: atom_id res chain seq x y z
N MET A 1 -17.46 -54.36 -26.49
CA MET A 1 -16.23 -54.56 -25.71
C MET A 1 -15.20 -55.15 -26.68
N ILE A 2 -14.49 -54.29 -27.41
CA ILE A 2 -13.57 -54.67 -28.51
C ILE A 2 -12.28 -53.87 -28.32
N PRO A 3 -11.13 -54.55 -28.17
CA PRO A 3 -9.84 -53.96 -28.48
C PRO A 3 -9.06 -54.77 -29.54
N LEU A 4 -8.01 -54.13 -30.07
CA LEU A 4 -6.91 -54.66 -30.92
C LEU A 4 -7.22 -54.67 -32.44
N LEU A 5 -6.37 -54.26 -33.39
CA LEU A 5 -4.95 -53.87 -33.46
C LEU A 5 -4.67 -53.14 -34.80
N ARG A 6 -3.90 -52.04 -34.75
CA ARG A 6 -2.72 -51.67 -35.57
C ARG A 6 -2.68 -51.98 -37.10
N GLN A 7 -2.58 -50.96 -37.96
CA GLN A 7 -1.74 -50.95 -39.18
C GLN A 7 -1.49 -49.52 -39.74
N ARG A 8 -0.43 -49.37 -40.55
CA ARG A 8 0.38 -48.17 -40.87
C ARG A 8 -0.07 -47.32 -42.10
N CYS A 9 0.51 -46.10 -42.17
CA CYS A 9 0.89 -45.25 -43.34
C CYS A 9 -0.12 -44.24 -43.96
N PRO A 10 0.32 -43.19 -44.71
CA PRO A 10 1.58 -42.41 -44.70
C PRO A 10 1.37 -40.85 -44.79
N LEU A 11 2.50 -40.12 -44.86
CA LEU A 11 2.72 -38.69 -45.20
C LEU A 11 1.60 -37.90 -45.91
N PHE A 12 1.41 -36.62 -45.51
CA PHE A 12 1.67 -35.45 -46.38
C PHE A 12 1.68 -34.14 -45.56
N LEU A 13 2.83 -33.45 -45.56
CA LEU A 13 2.95 -32.07 -45.13
C LEU A 13 2.20 -31.15 -46.10
N ARG A 14 1.32 -30.29 -45.58
CA ARG A 14 1.03 -28.99 -46.18
C ARG A 14 0.93 -27.94 -45.07
N SER A 15 2.00 -27.16 -44.94
CA SER A 15 2.05 -25.95 -44.14
C SER A 15 1.23 -24.86 -44.81
N THR A 16 0.04 -24.56 -44.27
CA THR A 16 -0.70 -23.35 -44.64
C THR A 16 -0.26 -22.22 -43.73
N ILE A 17 0.72 -21.43 -44.19
CA ILE A 17 1.13 -20.19 -43.54
C ILE A 17 0.01 -19.16 -43.76
N ILE A 18 -0.80 -18.92 -42.72
CA ILE A 18 -1.74 -17.80 -42.70
C ILE A 18 -0.90 -16.52 -42.50
N ARG A 19 -0.72 -15.74 -43.58
CA ARG A 19 -0.13 -14.41 -43.52
C ARG A 19 -1.15 -13.44 -42.92
N ILE A 20 -0.94 -13.04 -41.66
CA ILE A 20 -1.65 -11.91 -41.05
C ILE A 20 -1.06 -10.63 -41.67
N PRO A 21 -1.87 -9.71 -42.23
CA PRO A 21 -1.37 -8.47 -42.80
C PRO A 21 -0.81 -7.57 -41.68
N PRO A 22 0.26 -6.80 -41.93
CA PRO A 22 0.81 -5.88 -40.94
C PRO A 22 -0.22 -4.78 -40.68
N THR A 23 -0.84 -4.81 -39.50
CA THR A 23 -1.67 -3.72 -39.03
C THR A 23 -0.73 -2.55 -38.75
N THR A 24 -0.82 -1.51 -39.57
CA THR A 24 -0.22 -0.21 -39.29
C THR A 24 -0.83 0.31 -37.99
N VAL A 25 -0.13 0.07 -36.88
CA VAL A 25 -0.43 0.72 -35.62
C VAL A 25 -0.15 2.20 -35.84
N TYR A 26 -1.21 2.99 -36.00
CA TYR A 26 -1.11 4.43 -35.83
C TYR A 26 -0.66 4.67 -34.39
N VAL A 27 0.64 4.91 -34.20
CA VAL A 27 1.18 5.47 -32.96
C VAL A 27 0.60 6.87 -32.88
N SER A 28 -0.55 7.00 -32.21
CA SER A 28 -1.05 8.30 -31.81
C SER A 28 0.02 8.91 -30.91
N ASN A 29 0.67 9.96 -31.42
CA ASN A 29 1.59 10.80 -30.68
C ASN A 29 0.75 11.63 -29.68
N THR A 30 0.15 10.96 -28.70
CA THR A 30 -0.35 11.62 -27.50
C THR A 30 0.86 11.73 -26.59
N SER A 31 1.57 12.86 -26.70
CA SER A 31 2.48 13.30 -25.66
C SER A 31 1.66 13.50 -24.39
N ASN A 32 1.46 12.42 -23.64
CA ASN A 32 0.72 12.43 -22.40
C ASN A 32 1.63 13.11 -21.36
N LYS A 33 1.58 14.44 -21.35
CA LYS A 33 2.20 15.32 -20.34
C LYS A 33 1.45 15.17 -19.01
N ASN A 34 1.40 13.96 -18.47
CA ASN A 34 0.91 13.70 -17.13
C ASN A 34 1.97 12.94 -16.34
N SER A 35 3.20 13.48 -16.36
CA SER A 35 4.14 13.26 -15.28
C SER A 35 3.61 14.03 -14.07
N TYR A 36 2.91 13.33 -13.18
CA TYR A 36 2.66 13.80 -11.81
C TYR A 36 4.02 14.02 -11.15
N SER A 37 4.52 15.24 -11.31
CA SER A 37 5.65 15.81 -10.60
C SER A 37 5.14 16.32 -9.25
N LEU A 38 5.98 16.29 -8.21
CA LEU A 38 5.67 17.02 -6.98
C LEU A 38 5.31 18.47 -7.31
N PRO A 39 4.67 19.18 -6.36
CA PRO A 39 4.81 20.62 -6.35
C PRO A 39 6.30 20.95 -6.54
N ARG A 40 6.62 21.71 -7.60
CA ARG A 40 8.00 22.10 -7.99
C ARG A 40 8.86 22.54 -6.79
N THR A 41 8.21 23.01 -5.72
CA THR A 41 8.78 23.43 -4.44
C THR A 41 9.72 22.43 -3.76
N LEU A 42 9.44 21.12 -3.68
CA LEU A 42 10.36 20.21 -2.98
C LEU A 42 11.69 20.05 -3.73
N PHE A 43 11.63 19.87 -5.05
CA PHE A 43 12.82 19.75 -5.89
C PHE A 43 13.60 21.07 -6.03
N ASN A 44 12.95 22.21 -5.75
CA ASN A 44 13.64 23.50 -5.67
C ASN A 44 14.50 23.62 -4.40
N ILE A 45 14.16 22.92 -3.31
CA ILE A 45 14.89 22.97 -2.03
C ILE A 45 16.00 21.92 -1.99
N ILE A 46 15.78 20.76 -2.61
CA ILE A 46 16.72 19.64 -2.57
C ILE A 46 17.77 19.79 -3.69
N PRO A 47 19.09 19.61 -3.40
CA PRO A 47 20.11 19.66 -4.43
C PRO A 47 19.88 18.61 -5.52
N LYS A 48 20.14 18.99 -6.79
CA LYS A 48 19.91 18.13 -7.98
C LYS A 48 20.45 16.70 -7.85
N PRO A 49 21.66 16.45 -7.28
CA PRO A 49 22.17 15.08 -7.13
C PRO A 49 21.30 14.15 -6.28
N PHE A 50 20.45 14.70 -5.38
CA PHE A 50 19.56 13.91 -4.52
C PHE A 50 18.18 13.66 -5.13
N HIS A 51 17.83 14.32 -6.24
CA HIS A 51 16.54 14.15 -6.91
C HIS A 51 16.22 12.68 -7.26
N PRO A 52 17.18 11.87 -7.75
CA PRO A 52 16.92 10.46 -8.04
C PRO A 52 16.61 9.65 -6.78
N TYR A 53 17.24 9.98 -5.64
CA TYR A 53 17.01 9.30 -4.35
C TYR A 53 15.66 9.67 -3.74
N VAL A 54 15.23 10.92 -3.89
CA VAL A 54 13.87 11.38 -3.50
C VAL A 54 12.79 10.62 -4.27
N ARG A 55 12.98 10.45 -5.58
CA ARG A 55 12.11 9.62 -6.43
C ARG A 55 12.17 8.15 -6.05
N LEU A 56 13.36 7.62 -5.77
CA LEU A 56 13.56 6.23 -5.38
C LEU A 56 12.82 5.89 -4.08
N SER A 57 12.92 6.74 -3.07
CA SER A 57 12.20 6.60 -1.79
C SER A 57 10.71 6.98 -1.87
N ARG A 58 10.23 7.38 -3.04
CA ARG A 58 8.84 7.83 -3.26
C ARG A 58 8.42 8.97 -2.34
N ILE A 59 9.35 9.78 -1.84
CA ILE A 59 9.05 11.03 -1.11
C ILE A 59 8.27 11.97 -2.03
N ASP A 60 8.54 11.81 -3.32
CA ASP A 60 7.89 12.46 -4.45
C ASP A 60 6.37 12.17 -4.53
N LYS A 61 5.91 11.06 -3.95
CA LYS A 61 4.52 10.59 -3.97
C LYS A 61 4.05 10.28 -2.54
N PRO A 62 3.62 11.29 -1.77
CA PRO A 62 3.42 11.19 -0.33
C PRO A 62 2.19 10.38 0.08
N THR A 63 1.23 10.13 -0.81
CA THR A 63 -0.01 9.38 -0.50
C THR A 63 0.29 8.03 0.16
N GLY A 64 1.29 7.31 -0.35
CA GLY A 64 1.70 6.03 0.24
C GLY A 64 2.29 6.17 1.64
N SER A 65 2.95 7.28 1.96
CA SER A 65 3.46 7.54 3.31
C SER A 65 2.32 7.80 4.29
N TRP A 66 1.27 8.53 3.86
CA TRP A 66 0.10 8.81 4.68
C TRP A 66 -0.61 7.53 5.13
N VAL A 67 -0.87 6.59 4.21
CA VAL A 67 -1.60 5.36 4.56
C VAL A 67 -0.82 4.42 5.48
N ILE A 68 0.53 4.53 5.54
CA ILE A 68 1.38 3.77 6.48
C ILE A 68 1.50 4.48 7.83
N PHE A 69 1.54 5.81 7.80
CA PHE A 69 1.70 6.64 8.99
C PHE A 69 0.45 6.64 9.87
N LEU A 70 -0.71 6.81 9.25
CA LEU A 70 -1.97 7.06 9.94
C LEU A 70 -2.38 5.95 10.92
N PRO A 71 -2.24 4.64 10.61
CA PRO A 71 -2.53 3.58 11.58
C PRO A 71 -1.73 3.69 12.88
N GLY A 72 -0.45 4.04 12.78
CA GLY A 72 0.41 4.32 13.94
C GLY A 72 -0.02 5.57 14.70
N ALA A 73 -0.36 6.64 13.98
CA ALA A 73 -0.85 7.88 14.59
C ALA A 73 -2.19 7.68 15.32
N TRP A 74 -3.13 6.91 14.74
CA TRP A 74 -4.38 6.53 15.41
C TRP A 74 -4.09 5.77 16.70
N SER A 75 -3.20 4.78 16.62
CA SER A 75 -2.81 3.93 17.74
C SER A 75 -2.21 4.72 18.89
N ILE A 76 -1.31 5.67 18.61
CA ILE A 76 -0.74 6.57 19.63
C ILE A 76 -1.82 7.50 20.20
N ALA A 77 -2.65 8.11 19.35
CA ALA A 77 -3.68 9.05 19.81
C ALA A 77 -4.75 8.36 20.67
N LEU A 78 -5.08 7.09 20.43
CA LEU A 78 -6.01 6.33 21.27
C LEU A 78 -5.51 6.16 22.71
N ALA A 79 -4.20 6.23 22.95
CA ALA A 79 -3.60 6.20 24.28
C ALA A 79 -3.64 7.55 25.02
N GLY A 80 -4.19 8.60 24.40
CA GLY A 80 -4.38 9.94 24.98
C GLY A 80 -3.59 11.05 24.26
N THR A 81 -3.82 12.29 24.68
CA THR A 81 -3.29 13.53 24.05
C THR A 81 -2.22 14.22 24.89
N THR A 82 -1.14 13.49 25.23
CA THR A 82 0.01 14.04 25.98
C THR A 82 1.07 14.62 25.04
N LEU A 83 1.96 15.47 25.57
CA LEU A 83 3.12 15.99 24.81
C LEU A 83 4.07 14.87 24.36
N THR A 84 4.22 13.83 25.20
CA THR A 84 4.98 12.62 24.87
C THR A 84 4.37 11.90 23.66
N ASN A 85 3.05 11.76 23.61
CA ASN A 85 2.35 11.14 22.49
C ASN A 85 2.51 11.95 21.20
N LEU A 86 2.51 13.29 21.28
CA LEU A 86 2.77 14.13 20.11
C LEU A 86 4.20 13.94 19.57
N SER A 87 5.19 13.80 20.47
CA SER A 87 6.58 13.51 20.11
C SER A 87 6.70 12.12 19.46
N LEU A 88 5.99 11.11 19.99
CA LEU A 88 5.92 9.77 19.41
C LEU A 88 5.30 9.78 18.01
N ILE A 89 4.24 10.57 17.78
CA ILE A 89 3.65 10.75 16.45
C ILE A 89 4.69 11.33 15.47
N GLY A 90 5.49 12.31 15.92
CA GLY A 90 6.61 12.83 15.13
C GLY A 90 7.64 11.76 14.76
N LEU A 91 8.08 10.95 15.74
CA LEU A 91 9.02 9.85 15.52
C LEU A 91 8.46 8.79 14.56
N PHE A 92 7.19 8.40 14.71
CA PHE A 92 6.52 7.47 13.81
C PHE A 92 6.36 8.05 12.41
N GLY A 93 6.17 9.37 12.28
CA GLY A 93 6.14 10.08 11.00
C GLY A 93 7.47 9.98 10.26
N ILE A 94 8.58 10.30 10.95
CA ILE A 94 9.93 10.19 10.37
C ILE A 94 10.25 8.73 10.04
N GLY A 95 9.99 7.81 10.98
CA GLY A 95 10.18 6.38 10.79
C GLY A 95 9.38 5.83 9.61
N THR A 96 8.14 6.29 9.40
CA THR A 96 7.33 5.90 8.25
C THR A 96 7.94 6.35 6.93
N ILE A 97 8.43 7.58 6.84
CA ILE A 97 9.08 8.09 5.61
C ILE A 97 10.32 7.24 5.28
N LEU A 98 11.14 6.94 6.29
CA LEU A 98 12.35 6.14 6.13
C LEU A 98 12.03 4.67 5.76
N MET A 99 11.14 4.01 6.50
CA MET A 99 10.76 2.61 6.25
C MET A 99 10.07 2.43 4.91
N ARG A 100 9.16 3.34 4.53
CA ARG A 100 8.54 3.30 3.20
C ARG A 100 9.57 3.52 2.10
N GLY A 101 10.47 4.48 2.27
CA GLY A 101 11.51 4.75 1.30
C GLY A 101 12.46 3.56 1.12
N ALA A 102 12.84 2.90 2.21
CA ALA A 102 13.61 1.65 2.18
C ALA A 102 12.86 0.54 1.45
N GLY A 103 11.58 0.33 1.78
CA GLY A 103 10.74 -0.67 1.12
C GLY A 103 10.59 -0.42 -0.38
N CYS A 104 10.38 0.84 -0.80
CA CYS A 104 10.33 1.20 -2.23
C CYS A 104 11.69 0.96 -2.92
N THR A 105 12.79 1.27 -2.24
CA THR A 105 14.14 1.05 -2.78
C THR A 105 14.43 -0.43 -2.99
N ILE A 106 14.09 -1.26 -2.00
CA ILE A 106 14.25 -2.73 -2.07
C ILE A 106 13.35 -3.31 -3.16
N ASN A 107 12.11 -2.84 -3.28
CA ASN A 107 11.20 -3.27 -4.34
C ASN A 107 11.77 -2.92 -5.73
N ASP A 108 12.25 -1.70 -5.95
CA ASP A 108 12.86 -1.29 -7.22
C ASP A 108 14.18 -2.06 -7.52
N LEU A 109 14.91 -2.50 -6.49
CA LEU A 109 16.09 -3.38 -6.64
C LEU A 109 15.70 -4.78 -7.13
N TRP A 110 14.67 -5.39 -6.55
CA TRP A 110 14.20 -6.72 -6.92
C TRP A 110 13.48 -6.75 -8.27
N ASP A 111 12.71 -5.71 -8.57
CA ASP A 111 11.88 -5.65 -9.78
C ASP A 111 12.60 -5.00 -10.98
N LYS A 112 13.88 -4.63 -10.85
CA LYS A 112 14.66 -3.88 -11.86
C LYS A 112 14.42 -4.32 -13.31
N GLU A 113 14.52 -5.62 -13.61
CA GLU A 113 14.37 -6.11 -14.98
C GLU A 113 12.93 -6.15 -15.47
N TYR A 114 11.97 -6.31 -14.55
CA TYR A 114 10.54 -6.20 -14.86
C TYR A 114 10.16 -4.74 -15.11
N ASP A 115 10.59 -3.84 -14.23
CA ASP A 115 10.29 -2.41 -14.31
C ASP A 115 10.83 -1.78 -15.60
N ARG A 116 11.97 -2.26 -16.13
CA ARG A 116 12.51 -1.84 -17.43
C ARG A 116 11.57 -2.12 -18.62
N ARG A 117 10.68 -3.10 -18.50
CA ARG A 117 9.80 -3.57 -19.58
C ARG A 117 8.39 -2.97 -19.51
N VAL A 118 8.07 -2.24 -18.45
CA VAL A 118 6.73 -1.69 -18.20
C VAL A 118 6.74 -0.17 -18.38
N GLU A 119 5.86 0.35 -19.24
CA GLU A 119 5.82 1.77 -19.62
C GLU A 119 5.74 2.71 -18.41
N ARG A 120 4.95 2.34 -17.41
CA ARG A 120 4.74 3.12 -16.18
C ARG A 120 5.98 3.16 -15.29
N THR A 121 6.83 2.14 -15.30
CA THR A 121 7.91 1.95 -14.33
C THR A 121 9.31 1.95 -14.92
N LYS A 122 9.46 1.98 -16.25
CA LYS A 122 10.75 2.07 -16.95
C LYS A 122 11.56 3.31 -16.58
N SER A 123 10.89 4.38 -16.15
CA SER A 123 11.50 5.65 -15.73
C SER A 123 11.94 5.67 -14.25
N ARG A 124 11.74 4.58 -13.50
CA ARG A 124 12.24 4.48 -12.12
C ARG A 124 13.77 4.61 -12.09
N PRO A 125 14.36 5.21 -11.03
CA PRO A 125 15.80 5.51 -11.02
C PRO A 125 16.71 4.29 -11.22
N ILE A 126 16.38 3.15 -10.61
CA ILE A 126 17.19 1.92 -10.75
C ILE A 126 16.95 1.24 -12.11
N ALA A 127 15.69 1.21 -12.58
CA ALA A 127 15.32 0.64 -13.86
C ALA A 127 15.98 1.39 -15.04
N SER A 128 15.91 2.72 -15.02
CA SER A 128 16.53 3.60 -16.03
C SER A 128 18.06 3.66 -15.96
N GLY A 129 18.67 3.19 -14.86
CA GLY A 129 20.12 3.25 -14.64
C GLY A 129 20.62 4.57 -14.08
N GLU A 130 19.73 5.51 -13.74
CA GLU A 130 20.06 6.78 -13.07
C GLU A 130 20.68 6.56 -11.69
N ILE A 131 20.27 5.49 -10.99
CA ILE A 131 20.90 5.00 -9.75
C ILE A 131 21.44 3.59 -9.98
N THR A 132 22.70 3.37 -9.62
CA THR A 132 23.32 2.03 -9.66
C THR A 132 22.77 1.12 -8.55
N ILE A 133 22.83 -0.19 -8.74
CA ILE A 133 22.42 -1.18 -7.73
C ILE A 133 23.14 -0.94 -6.40
N ARG A 134 24.46 -0.67 -6.44
CA ARG A 134 25.25 -0.39 -5.23
C ARG A 134 24.77 0.86 -4.49
N GLN A 135 24.47 1.95 -5.22
CA GLN A 135 23.90 3.16 -4.62
C GLN A 135 22.52 2.91 -4.02
N GLY A 136 21.67 2.11 -4.68
CA GLY A 136 20.37 1.71 -4.16
C GLY A 136 20.49 0.91 -2.85
N LEU A 137 21.42 -0.05 -2.78
CA LEU A 137 21.68 -0.83 -1.57
C LEU A 137 22.18 0.04 -0.42
N ILE A 138 23.13 0.94 -0.67
CA ILE A 138 23.62 1.90 0.34
C ILE A 138 22.46 2.77 0.83
N TRP A 139 21.63 3.27 -0.07
CA TRP A 139 20.49 4.12 0.27
C TRP A 139 19.42 3.39 1.10
N ALA A 140 19.11 2.14 0.76
CA ALA A 140 18.25 1.30 1.58
C ALA A 140 18.87 1.06 2.97
N GLY A 141 20.17 0.78 3.03
CA GLY A 141 20.91 0.61 4.27
C GLY A 141 20.82 1.83 5.18
N VAL A 142 21.07 3.04 4.66
CA VAL A 142 20.94 4.29 5.41
C VAL A 142 19.53 4.46 5.99
N GLN A 143 18.49 4.26 5.17
CA GLN A 143 17.10 4.41 5.62
C GLN A 143 16.73 3.39 6.70
N LEU A 144 17.15 2.12 6.55
CA LEU A 144 16.92 1.07 7.54
C LEU A 144 17.69 1.33 8.84
N SER A 145 18.95 1.76 8.77
CA SER A 145 19.75 2.12 9.95
C SER A 145 19.12 3.27 10.72
N LEU A 146 18.68 4.34 10.04
CA LEU A 146 18.00 5.46 10.69
C LEU A 146 16.65 5.02 11.30
N SER A 147 15.90 4.16 10.61
CA SER A 147 14.65 3.60 11.14
C SER A 147 14.89 2.73 12.38
N PHE A 148 15.97 1.95 12.38
CA PHE A 148 16.37 1.13 13.53
C PHE A 148 16.79 1.99 14.72
N LEU A 149 17.52 3.09 14.49
CA LEU A 149 17.86 4.06 15.54
C LEU A 149 16.61 4.67 16.19
N ILE A 150 15.55 4.92 15.42
CA ILE A 150 14.25 5.34 15.98
C ILE A 150 13.61 4.21 16.79
N LEU A 151 13.63 2.98 16.28
CA LEU A 151 13.01 1.83 16.94
C LEU A 151 13.61 1.57 18.34
N ILE A 152 14.93 1.58 18.48
CA ILE A 152 15.61 1.30 19.75
C ILE A 152 15.43 2.40 20.81
N GLN A 153 14.87 3.55 20.45
CA GLN A 153 14.50 4.60 21.40
C GLN A 153 13.11 4.36 22.03
N LEU A 154 12.34 3.38 21.53
CA LEU A 154 11.03 3.03 22.06
C LEU A 154 11.15 2.06 23.24
N ASN A 155 10.05 1.84 23.96
CA ASN A 155 10.03 0.87 25.05
C ASN A 155 10.23 -0.58 24.56
N PHE A 156 10.72 -1.45 25.45
CA PHE A 156 11.06 -2.85 25.13
C PHE A 156 9.94 -3.64 24.44
N PRO A 157 8.67 -3.60 24.90
CA PRO A 157 7.59 -4.28 24.19
C PRO A 157 7.42 -3.79 22.74
N THR A 158 7.54 -2.48 22.51
CA THR A 158 7.44 -1.91 21.16
C THR A 158 8.62 -2.29 20.28
N ILE A 159 9.84 -2.36 20.83
CA ILE A 159 11.02 -2.87 20.11
C ILE A 159 10.76 -4.30 19.63
N GLY A 160 10.27 -5.17 20.53
CA GLY A 160 9.95 -6.56 20.19
C GLY A 160 8.93 -6.67 19.06
N ILE A 161 7.82 -5.93 19.14
CA ILE A 161 6.81 -5.87 18.09
C ILE A 161 7.42 -5.34 16.78
N GLY A 162 8.25 -4.30 16.84
CA GLY A 162 8.90 -3.72 15.68
C GLY A 162 9.85 -4.70 14.97
N ILE A 163 10.63 -5.48 15.70
CA ILE A 163 11.50 -6.52 15.10
C ILE A 163 10.66 -7.59 14.40
N CYS A 164 9.51 -7.99 14.97
CA CYS A 164 8.61 -8.95 14.34
C CYS A 164 8.05 -8.46 12.99
N SER A 165 8.08 -7.15 12.69
CA SER A 165 7.66 -6.60 11.38
C SER A 165 8.52 -7.05 10.21
N LEU A 166 9.75 -7.54 10.46
CA LEU A 166 10.63 -8.06 9.42
C LEU A 166 10.05 -9.29 8.72
N LEU A 167 9.26 -10.09 9.44
CA LEU A 167 8.64 -11.29 8.90
C LEU A 167 7.62 -10.97 7.78
N PRO A 168 6.55 -10.17 8.02
CA PRO A 168 5.62 -9.82 6.96
C PRO A 168 6.27 -9.01 5.84
N LEU A 169 7.30 -8.19 6.15
CA LEU A 169 8.06 -7.43 5.15
C LEU A 169 8.71 -8.35 4.10
N ILE A 170 9.28 -9.49 4.51
CA ILE A 170 9.87 -10.48 3.61
C ILE A 170 8.80 -11.30 2.89
N ILE A 171 7.71 -11.64 3.59
CA ILE A 171 6.64 -12.49 3.06
C ILE A 171 5.85 -11.78 1.94
N TYR A 172 5.47 -10.52 2.14
CA TYR A 172 4.55 -9.80 1.24
C TYR A 172 4.98 -9.82 -0.24
N PRO A 173 6.23 -9.50 -0.61
CA PRO A 173 6.66 -9.48 -2.01
C PRO A 173 6.53 -10.84 -2.69
N ILE A 174 6.71 -11.93 -1.92
CA ILE A 174 6.57 -13.31 -2.39
C ILE A 174 5.09 -13.61 -2.68
N MET A 175 4.17 -13.16 -1.83
CA MET A 175 2.75 -13.49 -1.90
C MET A 175 2.07 -13.09 -3.21
N LYS A 176 2.53 -12.01 -3.87
CA LYS A 176 2.05 -11.60 -5.21
C LYS A 176 2.14 -12.71 -6.26
N ARG A 177 3.07 -13.66 -6.10
CA ARG A 177 3.31 -14.75 -7.05
C ARG A 177 2.50 -16.01 -6.75
N TYR A 178 2.03 -16.18 -5.51
CA TYR A 178 1.40 -17.43 -5.06
C TYR A 178 -0.11 -17.29 -4.81
N THR A 179 -0.57 -16.15 -4.30
CA THR A 179 -1.96 -15.95 -3.88
C THR A 179 -2.69 -14.89 -4.71
N ASN A 180 -4.01 -15.03 -4.80
CA ASN A 180 -4.93 -14.02 -5.33
C ASN A 180 -5.27 -12.91 -4.30
N TRP A 181 -4.73 -13.00 -3.07
CA TRP A 181 -4.93 -12.06 -1.98
C TRP A 181 -3.68 -11.26 -1.59
N PRO A 182 -2.83 -10.75 -2.51
CA PRO A 182 -1.62 -10.04 -2.10
C PRO A 182 -1.93 -8.75 -1.32
N GLN A 183 -3.09 -8.13 -1.54
CA GLN A 183 -3.56 -6.96 -0.78
C GLN A 183 -3.78 -7.27 0.71
N PHE A 184 -4.16 -8.50 1.07
CA PHE A 184 -4.29 -8.91 2.47
C PHE A 184 -2.93 -8.91 3.16
N PHE A 185 -1.92 -9.51 2.52
CA PHE A 185 -0.54 -9.53 3.03
C PHE A 185 0.12 -8.15 3.01
N LEU A 186 -0.25 -7.30 2.04
CA LEU A 186 0.11 -5.88 2.07
C LEU A 186 -0.48 -5.22 3.31
N GLY A 187 -1.78 -5.44 3.60
CA GLY A 187 -2.45 -4.91 4.77
C GLY A 187 -1.74 -5.32 6.06
N ILE A 188 -1.34 -6.58 6.19
CA ILE A 188 -0.53 -7.06 7.32
C ILE A 188 0.76 -6.23 7.44
N THR A 189 1.47 -6.02 6.33
CA THR A 189 2.76 -5.33 6.33
C THR A 189 2.62 -3.83 6.64
N LEU A 190 1.67 -3.14 5.99
CA LEU A 190 1.56 -1.68 6.08
C LEU A 190 0.97 -1.18 7.40
N ASN A 191 0.13 -1.99 8.05
CA ASN A 191 -0.56 -1.58 9.27
C ASN A 191 0.18 -1.97 10.55
N TRP A 192 1.41 -2.47 10.46
CA TRP A 192 2.18 -2.91 11.63
C TRP A 192 2.38 -1.81 12.68
N SER A 193 2.44 -0.55 12.23
CA SER A 193 2.51 0.62 13.11
C SER A 193 1.30 0.74 14.05
N ALA A 194 0.12 0.19 13.70
CA ALA A 194 -1.05 0.12 14.56
C ALA A 194 -0.82 -0.75 15.81
N LEU A 195 -0.01 -1.81 15.71
CA LEU A 195 0.36 -2.65 16.86
C LEU A 195 1.38 -1.94 17.76
N MET A 196 2.25 -1.15 17.16
CA MET A 196 3.33 -0.46 17.85
C MET A 196 2.85 0.80 18.58
N GLY A 197 1.95 1.60 18.00
CA GLY A 197 1.67 2.96 18.49
C GLY A 197 1.14 3.03 19.93
N PHE A 198 0.10 2.27 20.25
CA PHE A 198 -0.50 2.23 21.59
C PHE A 198 0.48 1.62 22.60
N THR A 199 1.22 0.60 22.19
CA THR A 199 2.31 -0.01 22.98
C THR A 199 3.43 0.99 23.25
N ALA A 200 3.77 1.83 22.27
CA ALA A 200 4.78 2.88 22.38
C ALA A 200 4.38 3.94 23.40
N ALA A 201 3.10 4.33 23.38
CA ALA A 201 2.55 5.37 24.24
C ALA A 201 2.32 4.89 25.69
N THR A 202 1.89 3.65 25.88
CA THR A 202 1.52 3.13 27.21
C THR A 202 2.62 2.33 27.90
N GLY A 203 3.59 1.82 27.14
CA GLY A 203 4.63 0.93 27.66
C GLY A 203 4.18 -0.53 27.84
N ALA A 204 2.93 -0.87 27.50
CA ALA A 204 2.37 -2.21 27.66
C ALA A 204 1.55 -2.64 26.45
N VAL A 205 1.42 -3.97 26.28
CA VAL A 205 0.66 -4.56 25.17
C VAL A 205 -0.80 -4.72 25.61
N TYR A 206 -1.72 -4.06 24.90
CA TYR A 206 -3.17 -4.16 25.14
C TYR A 206 -3.87 -4.81 23.94
N PRO A 207 -4.00 -6.15 23.92
CA PRO A 207 -4.58 -6.88 22.80
C PRO A 207 -5.99 -6.39 22.41
N SER A 208 -6.81 -6.00 23.39
CA SER A 208 -8.17 -5.46 23.19
C SER A 208 -8.19 -4.20 22.34
N VAL A 209 -7.11 -3.42 22.30
CA VAL A 209 -7.00 -2.19 21.52
C VAL A 209 -6.24 -2.45 20.22
N ILE A 210 -5.04 -3.04 20.31
CA ILE A 210 -4.13 -3.10 19.16
C ILE A 210 -4.57 -4.11 18.11
N ILE A 211 -5.16 -5.25 18.50
CA ILE A 211 -5.60 -6.28 17.56
C ILE A 211 -6.76 -5.77 16.69
N PRO A 212 -7.87 -5.25 17.25
CA PRO A 212 -8.94 -4.76 16.40
C PRO A 212 -8.49 -3.55 15.58
N LEU A 213 -7.65 -2.65 16.10
CA LEU A 213 -7.11 -1.54 15.30
C LEU A 213 -6.27 -2.03 14.11
N TYR A 214 -5.47 -3.07 14.32
CA TYR A 214 -4.67 -3.68 13.27
C TYR A 214 -5.54 -4.31 12.17
N PHE A 215 -6.61 -5.02 12.55
CA PHE A 215 -7.58 -5.57 11.59
C PHE A 215 -8.40 -4.47 10.89
N ALA A 216 -8.72 -3.36 11.56
CA ALA A 216 -9.31 -2.19 10.91
C ALA A 216 -8.39 -1.65 9.82
N GLY A 217 -7.09 -1.54 10.11
CA GLY A 217 -6.07 -1.17 9.14
C GLY A 217 -5.96 -2.14 7.95
N ILE A 218 -5.96 -3.45 8.21
CA ILE A 218 -5.94 -4.47 7.14
C ILE A 218 -7.18 -4.35 6.25
N ALA A 219 -8.37 -4.22 6.84
CA ALA A 219 -9.61 -4.03 6.10
C ALA A 219 -9.59 -2.73 5.27
N TRP A 220 -8.99 -1.67 5.81
CA TRP A 220 -8.78 -0.42 5.09
C TRP A 220 -7.82 -0.59 3.91
N THR A 221 -6.71 -1.31 4.07
CA THR A 221 -5.80 -1.64 2.96
C THR A 221 -6.49 -2.47 1.89
N LEU A 222 -7.28 -3.47 2.28
CA LEU A 222 -8.11 -4.22 1.33
C LEU A 222 -9.08 -3.29 0.59
N HIS A 223 -9.67 -2.29 1.26
CA HIS A 223 -10.52 -1.31 0.61
C HIS A 223 -9.77 -0.48 -0.45
N TYR A 224 -8.73 0.26 -0.05
CA TYR A 224 -8.10 1.22 -0.96
C TYR A 224 -7.17 0.54 -1.98
N ASP A 225 -6.48 -0.54 -1.60
CA ASP A 225 -5.46 -1.15 -2.45
C ASP A 225 -6.07 -2.10 -3.48
N THR A 226 -7.24 -2.69 -3.19
CA THR A 226 -8.01 -3.39 -4.22
C THR A 226 -8.50 -2.40 -5.30
N ILE A 227 -8.95 -1.20 -4.92
CA ILE A 227 -9.28 -0.13 -5.89
C ILE A 227 -8.03 0.26 -6.69
N TYR A 228 -6.91 0.47 -6.00
CA TYR A 228 -5.65 0.82 -6.64
C TYR A 228 -5.20 -0.24 -7.67
N ALA A 229 -5.33 -1.52 -7.34
CA ALA A 229 -4.94 -2.65 -8.19
C ALA A 229 -5.76 -2.78 -9.49
N HIS A 230 -6.95 -2.19 -9.57
CA HIS A 230 -7.69 -2.17 -10.85
C HIS A 230 -6.97 -1.37 -11.95
N GLN A 231 -6.03 -0.48 -11.60
CA GLN A 231 -5.20 0.22 -12.59
C GLN A 231 -4.24 -0.70 -13.33
N ASP A 232 -3.73 -1.73 -12.64
CA ASP A 232 -2.74 -2.66 -13.17
C ASP A 232 -3.40 -3.96 -13.68
N LYS A 233 -4.75 -4.05 -13.66
CA LYS A 233 -5.50 -5.28 -13.98
C LYS A 233 -5.14 -5.89 -15.34
N ARG A 234 -4.96 -5.06 -16.37
CA ARG A 234 -4.61 -5.53 -17.73
C ARG A 234 -3.19 -6.05 -17.79
N ASP A 235 -2.26 -5.32 -17.19
CA ASP A 235 -0.84 -5.68 -17.17
C ASP A 235 -0.63 -6.95 -16.34
N ASP A 236 -1.27 -7.05 -15.17
CA ASP A 236 -1.28 -8.22 -14.29
C ASP A 236 -1.73 -9.49 -15.03
N LEU A 237 -2.81 -9.40 -15.83
CA LEU A 237 -3.28 -10.52 -16.66
C LEU A 237 -2.25 -10.98 -17.69
N ILE A 238 -1.57 -10.04 -18.34
CA ILE A 238 -0.58 -10.34 -19.39
C ILE A 238 0.66 -11.01 -18.79
N ILE A 239 1.11 -10.55 -17.62
CA ILE A 239 2.32 -11.04 -16.95
C ILE A 239 2.06 -12.20 -15.98
N GLY A 240 0.80 -12.60 -15.80
CA GLY A 240 0.39 -13.70 -14.92
C GLY A 240 0.50 -13.39 -13.42
N VAL A 241 0.54 -12.11 -13.03
CA VAL A 241 0.53 -11.69 -11.62
C VAL A 241 -0.90 -11.75 -11.09
N LYS A 242 -1.04 -12.26 -9.86
CA LYS A 242 -2.34 -12.42 -9.20
C LYS A 242 -2.66 -11.17 -8.38
N SER A 243 -3.93 -10.77 -8.32
CA SER A 243 -4.39 -9.65 -7.49
C SER A 243 -5.85 -9.78 -7.10
N THR A 244 -6.27 -9.09 -6.03
CA THR A 244 -7.68 -9.06 -5.63
C THR A 244 -8.56 -8.41 -6.69
N ALA A 245 -8.05 -7.46 -7.49
CA ALA A 245 -8.78 -6.88 -8.62
C ALA A 245 -9.16 -7.94 -9.68
N LEU A 246 -8.27 -8.92 -9.90
CA LEU A 246 -8.54 -10.07 -10.77
C LEU A 246 -9.47 -11.10 -10.13
N LEU A 247 -9.24 -11.42 -8.86
CA LEU A 247 -10.04 -12.39 -8.11
C LEU A 247 -11.51 -11.96 -7.98
N LEU A 248 -11.72 -10.70 -7.58
CA LEU A 248 -13.03 -10.19 -7.24
C LEU A 248 -13.79 -9.75 -8.49
N GLY A 249 -13.09 -9.31 -9.54
CA GLY A 249 -13.67 -8.95 -10.82
C GLY A 249 -14.84 -7.96 -10.66
N GLU A 250 -16.00 -8.33 -11.19
CA GLU A 250 -17.23 -7.53 -11.13
C GLU A 250 -17.78 -7.39 -9.71
N ASN A 251 -17.51 -8.36 -8.83
CA ASN A 251 -17.94 -8.34 -7.43
C ASN A 251 -17.11 -7.39 -6.56
N THR A 252 -16.12 -6.69 -7.11
CA THR A 252 -15.22 -5.81 -6.34
C THR A 252 -16.01 -4.85 -5.43
N LYS A 253 -17.02 -4.14 -5.95
CA LYS A 253 -17.77 -3.17 -5.13
C LYS A 253 -18.47 -3.82 -3.92
N LEU A 254 -18.96 -5.05 -4.06
CA LEU A 254 -19.57 -5.79 -2.95
C LEU A 254 -18.54 -6.08 -1.84
N TRP A 255 -17.36 -6.56 -2.22
CA TRP A 255 -16.27 -6.82 -1.28
C TRP A 255 -15.72 -5.55 -0.64
N LEU A 256 -15.62 -4.44 -1.38
CA LEU A 256 -15.24 -3.15 -0.82
C LEU A 256 -16.23 -2.70 0.27
N ARG A 257 -17.54 -2.96 0.10
CA ARG A 257 -18.54 -2.72 1.16
C ARG A 257 -18.26 -3.59 2.38
N ALA A 258 -18.00 -4.89 2.18
CA ALA A 258 -17.67 -5.81 3.27
C ALA A 258 -16.41 -5.39 4.03
N PHE A 259 -15.35 -4.96 3.34
CA PHE A 259 -14.13 -4.44 3.96
C PHE A 259 -14.38 -3.13 4.71
N SER A 260 -15.21 -2.23 4.17
CA SER A 260 -15.59 -0.98 4.84
C SER A 260 -16.37 -1.25 6.12
N ILE A 261 -17.33 -2.18 6.08
CA ILE A 261 -18.10 -2.60 7.26
C ILE A 261 -17.15 -3.22 8.29
N GLY A 262 -16.28 -4.14 7.86
CA GLY A 262 -15.27 -4.75 8.72
C GLY A 262 -14.38 -3.71 9.39
N MET A 263 -13.89 -2.73 8.64
CA MET A 263 -13.08 -1.62 9.16
C MET A 263 -13.83 -0.83 10.23
N ILE A 264 -15.07 -0.39 9.96
CA ILE A 264 -15.87 0.39 10.92
C ILE A 264 -16.19 -0.44 12.16
N THR A 265 -16.55 -1.72 12.03
CA THR A 265 -16.81 -2.61 13.17
C THR A 265 -15.60 -2.71 14.08
N HIS A 266 -14.41 -2.92 13.53
CA HIS A 266 -13.19 -2.98 14.33
C HIS A 266 -12.85 -1.65 15.00
N LEU A 267 -13.07 -0.51 14.32
CA LEU A 267 -12.91 0.82 14.94
C LEU A 267 -13.91 1.07 16.07
N ILE A 268 -15.15 0.59 15.96
CA ILE A 268 -16.13 0.63 17.06
C ILE A 268 -15.61 -0.20 18.24
N THR A 269 -15.14 -1.42 18.00
CA THR A 269 -14.56 -2.29 19.05
C THR A 269 -13.37 -1.64 19.76
N VAL A 270 -12.48 -0.98 19.01
CA VAL A 270 -11.37 -0.21 19.57
C VAL A 270 -11.89 0.92 20.46
N GLY A 271 -12.87 1.69 19.97
CA GLY A 271 -13.47 2.78 20.73
C GLY A 271 -14.08 2.32 22.05
N LEU A 272 -14.80 1.19 22.03
CA LEU A 272 -15.36 0.57 23.24
C LEU A 272 -14.26 0.10 24.21
N SER A 273 -13.15 -0.39 23.68
CA SER A 273 -12.04 -0.91 24.50
C SER A 273 -11.22 0.16 25.22
N VAL A 274 -11.36 1.43 24.81
CA VAL A 274 -10.67 2.57 25.44
C VAL A 274 -11.67 3.60 25.98
N ASP A 275 -12.94 3.25 26.13
CA ASP A 275 -14.01 4.14 26.59
C ASP A 275 -14.07 5.46 25.80
N GLN A 276 -14.08 5.39 24.47
CA GLN A 276 -14.27 6.57 23.62
C GLN A 276 -15.64 7.22 23.84
N THR A 277 -15.71 8.53 23.56
CA THR A 277 -16.91 9.33 23.76
C THR A 277 -17.76 9.43 22.50
N TRP A 278 -19.01 9.89 22.63
CA TRP A 278 -19.96 9.98 21.52
C TRP A 278 -19.44 10.70 20.24
N PRO A 279 -18.61 11.77 20.29
CA PRO A 279 -18.12 12.43 19.08
C PRO A 279 -17.27 11.51 18.19
N TYR A 280 -16.52 10.58 18.80
CA TYR A 280 -15.75 9.58 18.06
C TYR A 280 -16.68 8.74 17.16
N TYR A 281 -17.79 8.24 17.72
CA TYR A 281 -18.74 7.39 17.01
C TYR A 281 -19.52 8.16 15.92
N ILE A 282 -19.87 9.42 16.16
CA ILE A 282 -20.45 10.28 15.10
C ILE A 282 -19.45 10.48 13.97
N GLY A 283 -18.18 10.72 14.33
CA GLY A 283 -17.09 10.79 13.38
C GLY A 283 -16.94 9.52 12.52
N LEU A 284 -17.05 8.33 13.13
CA LEU A 284 -17.04 7.06 12.41
C LEU A 284 -18.19 6.92 11.41
N MET A 285 -19.38 7.47 11.70
CA MET A 285 -20.46 7.52 10.70
C MET A 285 -20.06 8.35 9.47
N GLY A 286 -19.38 9.48 9.68
CA GLY A 286 -18.81 10.29 8.60
C GLY A 286 -17.76 9.54 7.77
N VAL A 287 -16.88 8.77 8.43
CA VAL A 287 -15.91 7.88 7.76
C VAL A 287 -16.63 6.82 6.92
N GLY A 288 -17.66 6.18 7.49
CA GLY A 288 -18.48 5.19 6.78
C GLY A 288 -19.16 5.77 5.54
N TYR A 289 -19.73 6.97 5.65
CA TYR A 289 -20.32 7.70 4.52
C TYR A 289 -19.27 8.04 3.45
N HIS A 290 -18.08 8.48 3.86
CA HIS A 290 -16.98 8.77 2.93
C HIS A 290 -16.56 7.52 2.14
N LEU A 291 -16.36 6.39 2.81
CA LEU A 291 -16.05 5.11 2.16
C LEU A 291 -17.17 4.63 1.23
N HIS A 292 -18.43 4.77 1.65
CA HIS A 292 -19.58 4.46 0.81
C HIS A 292 -19.57 5.30 -0.48
N ARG A 293 -19.34 6.61 -0.38
CA ARG A 293 -19.22 7.49 -1.55
C ARG A 293 -18.07 7.08 -2.47
N GLN A 294 -16.91 6.69 -1.93
CA GLN A 294 -15.80 6.18 -2.73
C GLN A 294 -16.23 4.96 -3.57
N ILE A 295 -16.94 4.00 -2.96
CA ILE A 295 -17.43 2.79 -3.63
C ILE A 295 -18.44 3.11 -4.73
N GLU A 296 -19.39 4.00 -4.47
CA GLU A 296 -20.43 4.34 -5.46
C GLU A 296 -19.83 5.09 -6.66
N THR A 297 -18.95 6.06 -6.40
CA THR A 297 -18.43 6.97 -7.43
C THR A 297 -17.24 6.42 -8.22
N VAL A 298 -16.47 5.46 -7.68
CA VAL A 298 -15.32 4.92 -8.39
C VAL A 298 -15.74 4.15 -9.64
N ASN A 299 -15.11 4.49 -10.76
CA ASN A 299 -15.15 3.72 -11.99
C ASN A 299 -13.92 2.79 -12.04
N LEU A 300 -14.13 1.51 -11.75
CA LEU A 300 -13.05 0.51 -11.68
C LEU A 300 -12.38 0.23 -13.03
N ASN A 301 -12.97 0.67 -14.14
CA ASN A 301 -12.40 0.53 -15.47
C ASN A 301 -11.61 1.77 -15.92
N ASP A 302 -11.61 2.84 -15.13
CA ASP A 302 -10.85 4.07 -15.40
C ASP A 302 -9.68 4.23 -14.41
N ASN A 303 -8.47 4.18 -14.94
CA ASN A 303 -7.25 4.28 -14.14
C ASN A 303 -7.18 5.59 -13.34
N GLN A 304 -7.66 6.69 -13.92
CA GLN A 304 -7.61 7.99 -13.26
C GLN A 304 -8.62 8.06 -12.10
N SER A 305 -9.84 7.53 -12.28
CA SER A 305 -10.82 7.37 -11.21
C SER A 305 -10.27 6.51 -10.06
N CYS A 306 -9.67 5.36 -10.36
CA CYS A 306 -9.03 4.50 -9.34
C CYS A 306 -7.91 5.22 -8.59
N TRP A 307 -7.04 5.95 -9.31
CA TRP A 307 -5.97 6.73 -8.69
C TRP A 307 -6.52 7.84 -7.78
N ASN A 308 -7.52 8.60 -8.23
CA ASN A 308 -8.12 9.66 -7.45
C ASN A 308 -8.78 9.12 -6.16
N THR A 309 -9.48 8.00 -6.26
CA THR A 309 -10.07 7.33 -5.10
C THR A 309 -9.02 6.80 -4.13
N PHE A 310 -7.92 6.21 -4.63
CA PHE A 310 -6.78 5.83 -3.80
C PHE A 310 -6.18 7.03 -3.08
N VAL A 311 -5.95 8.15 -3.77
CA VAL A 311 -5.43 9.39 -3.16
C VAL A 311 -6.38 9.94 -2.09
N SER A 312 -7.68 9.85 -2.32
CA SER A 312 -8.70 10.30 -1.35
C SER A 312 -8.65 9.55 -0.02
N ASN A 313 -8.06 8.35 0.04
CA ASN A 313 -7.93 7.61 1.29
C ASN A 313 -7.03 8.31 2.33
N ARG A 314 -6.13 9.21 1.92
CA ARG A 314 -5.49 10.11 2.88
C ARG A 314 -6.52 10.83 3.76
N MET A 315 -7.64 11.25 3.18
CA MET A 315 -8.73 11.90 3.91
C MET A 315 -9.43 10.92 4.86
N THR A 316 -9.73 9.69 4.43
CA THR A 316 -10.28 8.64 5.31
C THR A 316 -9.48 8.53 6.59
N GLY A 317 -8.15 8.42 6.48
CA GLY A 317 -7.34 8.24 7.67
C GLY A 317 -7.14 9.50 8.51
N LEU A 318 -7.13 10.69 7.90
CA LEU A 318 -7.16 11.95 8.64
C LEU A 318 -8.48 12.15 9.39
N MET A 319 -9.61 11.78 8.78
CA MET A 319 -10.92 11.83 9.44
C MET A 319 -10.91 10.96 10.70
N ILE A 320 -10.45 9.71 10.61
CA ILE A 320 -10.35 8.81 11.77
C ILE A 320 -9.46 9.42 12.86
N PHE A 321 -8.30 9.95 12.50
CA PHE A 321 -7.39 10.60 13.44
C PHE A 321 -8.05 11.78 14.16
N VAL A 322 -8.73 12.66 13.42
CA VAL A 322 -9.47 13.80 14.00
C VAL A 322 -10.60 13.33 14.91
N CYS A 323 -11.33 12.27 14.54
CA CYS A 323 -12.41 11.73 15.37
C CYS A 323 -11.88 11.17 16.70
N ILE A 324 -10.71 10.53 16.70
CA ILE A 324 -10.03 10.07 17.92
C ILE A 324 -9.65 11.26 18.80
N LEU A 325 -9.05 12.31 18.21
CA LEU A 325 -8.66 13.50 18.95
C LEU A 325 -9.87 14.19 19.60
N ILE A 326 -10.92 14.45 18.82
CA ILE A 326 -12.16 15.07 19.34
C ILE A 326 -12.78 14.18 20.43
N GLY A 327 -12.81 12.86 20.23
CA GLY A 327 -13.29 11.92 21.24
C GLY A 327 -12.51 12.04 22.56
N ASN A 328 -11.17 12.08 22.48
CA ASN A 328 -10.31 12.27 23.65
C ASN A 328 -10.50 13.62 24.34
N PHE A 329 -10.75 14.70 23.60
CA PHE A 329 -11.01 16.03 24.19
C PHE A 329 -12.31 16.08 25.01
N CYS A 330 -13.26 15.17 24.73
CA CYS A 330 -14.53 15.10 25.44
C CYS A 330 -14.53 14.06 26.58
N LYS A 331 -13.41 13.38 26.85
CA LYS A 331 -13.23 12.49 28.00
C LYS A 331 -12.91 13.27 29.25
#